data_AF-A0A355UDD1-F1
#
_entry.id   AF-A0A355UDD1-F1
#
_cell.length_a   1.000
_cell.length_b   1.000
_cell.length_c   1.000
_cell.angle_alpha   90.00
_cell.angle_beta   90.00
_cell.angle_gamma   90.00
#
_symmetry.space_group_name_H-M   'P 1'
#
loop_
_entity.id
_entity.type
_entity.pdbx_description
1 polymer ?
#
loop_
_entity_poly.entity_id
_entity_poly.type
_entity_poly.pdbx_seq_one_letter_code
_entity_poly.pdbx_strand_id
1 'polypeptide(L)'
;EEEFWKDLGIIHSNKSQNNRMAAIERFNDNASRILIASDLIARGLDLANISHVISFDTPKYPENYMHRIGRTGRAEKIGESILFYTEAEEEWKQAIEKLMEYTIPELPFPEEVKISKQLTLEEQPRIIEKNPHKKTQREAGPGFHEKKDSNKKTTNLGGGQKLKIKKAKKYKKPITRGSKEMNMKKRK
;
A
#
# COMPACT_ATOMS: atom_id res chain seq x y z
N GLU A 1 23.40 29.40 -4.83
CA GLU A 1 22.36 28.43 -4.44
C GLU A 1 23.05 27.34 -3.64
N GLU A 2 22.76 27.22 -2.35
CA GLU A 2 23.37 26.17 -1.52
C GLU A 2 22.89 24.80 -2.05
N GLU A 3 23.83 23.89 -2.34
CA GLU A 3 23.55 22.54 -2.82
C GLU A 3 23.00 21.67 -1.66
N PHE A 4 21.83 21.99 -1.14
CA PHE A 4 21.15 21.21 -0.07
C PHE A 4 20.96 19.74 -0.43
N TRP A 5 20.95 19.41 -1.73
CA TRP A 5 20.82 18.05 -2.23
C TRP A 5 21.97 17.12 -1.83
N LYS A 6 23.17 17.64 -1.57
CA LYS A 6 24.32 16.83 -1.16
C LYS A 6 24.20 16.33 0.29
N ASP A 7 23.48 17.07 1.11
CA ASP A 7 23.27 16.80 2.54
C ASP A 7 22.05 15.91 2.81
N LEU A 8 21.41 15.36 1.77
CA LEU A 8 20.18 14.60 1.85
C LEU A 8 20.40 13.08 1.72
N GLY A 9 19.87 12.32 2.68
CA GLY A 9 19.68 10.87 2.61
C GLY A 9 18.22 10.50 2.36
N ILE A 10 17.97 9.41 1.61
CA ILE A 10 16.61 8.92 1.30
C ILE A 10 16.50 7.42 1.57
N ILE A 11 15.48 7.03 2.33
CA ILE A 11 15.21 5.65 2.71
C ILE A 11 13.73 5.30 2.48
N HIS A 12 13.48 4.32 1.62
CA HIS A 12 12.14 3.78 1.39
C HIS A 12 12.22 2.32 0.93
N SER A 13 11.07 1.64 0.86
CA SER A 13 10.97 0.21 0.49
C SER A 13 11.56 -0.12 -0.87
N ASN A 14 11.45 0.81 -1.84
CA ASN A 14 12.01 0.65 -3.19
C ASN A 14 13.55 0.93 -3.29
N LYS A 15 14.27 1.10 -2.18
CA LYS A 15 15.76 1.14 -2.17
C LYS A 15 16.32 -0.22 -1.73
N SER A 16 17.45 -0.62 -2.32
CA SER A 16 18.19 -1.82 -1.90
C SER A 16 18.65 -1.71 -0.44
N GLN A 17 18.83 -2.84 0.25
CA GLN A 17 19.32 -2.84 1.64
C GLN A 17 20.65 -2.09 1.77
N ASN A 18 21.61 -2.32 0.87
CA ASN A 18 22.91 -1.65 0.90
C ASN A 18 22.78 -0.13 0.79
N ASN A 19 21.91 0.36 -0.10
CA ASN A 19 21.67 1.80 -0.23
C ASN A 19 21.01 2.40 1.01
N ARG A 20 20.12 1.63 1.67
CA ARG A 20 19.52 2.04 2.94
C ARG A 20 20.55 2.15 4.05
N MET A 21 21.44 1.15 4.19
CA MET A 21 22.50 1.18 5.20
C MET A 21 23.49 2.32 4.96
N ALA A 22 23.93 2.52 3.71
CA ALA A 22 24.82 3.61 3.35
C ALA A 22 24.20 4.99 3.65
N ALA A 23 22.90 5.18 3.45
CA ALA A 23 22.20 6.42 3.79
C ALA A 23 22.15 6.66 5.32
N ILE A 24 21.97 5.60 6.11
CA ILE A 24 21.99 5.66 7.58
C ILE A 24 23.38 5.99 8.09
N GLU A 25 24.42 5.31 7.59
CA GLU A 25 25.81 5.56 7.96
C GLU A 25 26.20 7.01 7.69
N ARG A 26 25.91 7.51 6.48
CA ARG A 26 26.14 8.92 6.13
C ARG A 26 25.41 9.88 7.06
N PHE A 27 24.19 9.55 7.49
CA PHE A 27 23.43 10.38 8.42
C PHE A 27 24.05 10.37 9.82
N ASN A 28 24.41 9.21 10.35
CA ASN A 28 25.04 9.07 11.66
C ASN A 28 26.44 9.73 11.72
N ASP A 29 27.18 9.70 10.61
CA ASP A 29 28.50 10.35 10.48
C ASP A 29 28.41 11.86 10.22
N ASN A 30 27.21 12.45 10.24
CA ASN A 30 26.91 13.85 9.89
C ASN A 30 27.30 14.26 8.46
N ALA A 31 27.58 13.29 7.57
CA ALA A 31 27.81 13.53 6.15
C ALA A 31 26.51 13.80 5.37
N SER A 32 25.36 13.49 5.96
CA SER A 32 24.04 13.93 5.54
C SER A 32 23.31 14.52 6.74
N ARG A 33 22.82 15.76 6.62
CA ARG A 33 22.12 16.47 7.69
C ARG A 33 20.64 16.11 7.77
N ILE A 34 20.06 15.68 6.64
CA ILE A 34 18.63 15.41 6.52
C ILE A 34 18.44 13.99 6.01
N LEU A 35 17.54 13.25 6.64
CA LEU A 35 17.15 11.91 6.23
C LEU A 35 15.64 11.83 6.01
N ILE A 36 15.22 11.59 4.76
CA ILE A 36 13.81 11.36 4.42
C ILE A 36 13.53 9.86 4.47
N ALA A 37 12.52 9.45 5.24
CA ALA A 37 12.17 8.05 5.42
C ALA A 37 10.66 7.80 5.36
N SER A 38 10.26 6.63 4.86
CA SER A 38 8.90 6.11 5.03
C SER A 38 8.80 5.09 6.18
N ASP A 39 7.61 4.99 6.77
CA ASP A 39 7.34 4.24 8.01
C ASP A 39 7.81 2.78 8.02
N LEU A 40 7.78 2.11 6.86
CA LEU A 40 8.08 0.68 6.76
C LEU A 40 9.55 0.37 7.09
N ILE A 41 10.44 1.34 6.90
CA ILE A 41 11.88 1.11 6.99
C ILE A 41 12.50 1.68 8.26
N ALA A 42 11.91 2.73 8.84
CA ALA A 42 12.48 3.44 9.99
C ALA A 42 12.34 2.70 11.34
N ARG A 43 11.49 1.68 11.43
CA ARG A 43 11.30 0.92 12.67
C ARG A 43 12.48 -0.01 12.93
N GLY A 44 13.02 0.05 14.14
CA GLY A 44 14.15 -0.78 14.55
C GLY A 44 15.51 -0.36 13.98
N LEU A 45 15.57 0.73 13.19
CA LEU A 45 16.83 1.36 12.83
C LEU A 45 17.30 2.23 14.00
N ASP A 46 18.57 2.06 14.37
CA ASP A 46 19.22 2.93 15.33
C ASP A 46 19.79 4.15 14.61
N LEU A 47 19.08 5.27 14.76
CA LEU A 47 19.49 6.57 14.24
C LEU A 47 19.93 7.37 15.46
N ALA A 48 21.22 7.70 15.52
CA ALA A 48 21.78 8.42 16.65
C ALA A 48 21.55 9.93 16.49
N ASN A 49 21.40 10.63 17.61
CA ASN A 49 21.51 12.09 17.68
C ASN A 49 20.53 12.89 16.81
N ILE A 50 19.30 12.43 16.64
CA ILE A 50 18.27 13.22 15.97
C ILE A 50 17.81 14.34 16.91
N SER A 51 17.92 15.59 16.45
CA SER A 51 17.39 16.76 17.15
C SER A 51 15.94 17.05 16.79
N HIS A 52 15.56 16.86 15.52
CA HIS A 52 14.22 17.19 15.02
C HIS A 52 13.59 16.01 14.28
N VAL A 53 12.32 15.75 14.55
CA VAL A 53 11.49 14.82 13.77
C VAL A 53 10.34 15.59 13.13
N ILE A 54 10.34 15.65 11.81
CA ILE A 54 9.32 16.34 11.03
C ILE A 54 8.41 15.29 10.39
N SER A 55 7.14 15.24 10.79
CA SER A 55 6.11 14.43 10.15
C SER A 55 5.45 15.26 9.05
N PHE A 56 5.78 14.96 7.80
CA PHE A 56 5.21 15.66 6.64
C PHE A 56 3.74 15.30 6.40
N ASP A 57 3.40 14.03 6.58
CA ASP A 57 2.02 13.52 6.52
C ASP A 57 1.59 13.02 7.90
N THR A 58 0.34 13.29 8.26
CA THR A 58 -0.22 12.83 9.54
C THR A 58 -0.42 11.32 9.49
N PRO A 59 0.16 10.54 10.42
CA PRO A 59 -0.03 9.10 10.39
C PRO A 59 -1.46 8.72 10.78
N LYS A 60 -2.09 7.89 9.95
CA LYS A 60 -3.45 7.37 10.20
C LYS A 60 -3.60 6.60 11.52
N TYR A 61 -2.54 5.94 11.98
CA TYR A 61 -2.50 5.23 13.25
C TYR A 61 -1.66 6.02 14.25
N PRO A 62 -2.22 6.44 15.40
CA PRO A 62 -1.54 7.34 16.32
C PRO A 62 -0.28 6.72 16.95
N GLU A 63 -0.22 5.39 17.09
CA GLU A 63 0.97 4.67 17.56
C GLU A 63 2.17 4.89 16.63
N ASN A 64 1.92 5.08 15.33
CA ASN A 64 2.99 5.37 14.37
C ASN A 64 3.63 6.74 14.67
N TYR A 65 2.84 7.74 15.08
CA TYR A 65 3.37 9.04 15.49
C TYR A 65 4.32 8.88 16.68
N MET A 66 3.91 8.12 17.71
CA MET A 66 4.74 7.84 18.88
C MET A 66 6.06 7.17 18.50
N HIS A 67 6.02 6.21 17.58
CA HIS A 67 7.23 5.53 17.07
C HIS A 67 8.16 6.44 16.24
N ARG A 68 7.60 7.48 15.59
CA ARG A 68 8.35 8.50 14.84
C ARG A 68 9.02 9.49 15.81
N ILE A 69 8.27 10.08 16.74
CA ILE A 69 8.85 11.05 17.68
C ILE A 69 9.84 10.41 18.66
N GLY A 70 9.69 9.12 18.97
CA GLY A 70 10.67 8.34 19.74
C GLY A 70 12.04 8.18 19.06
N ARG A 71 12.28 8.82 17.92
CA ARG A 71 13.60 8.94 17.27
C ARG A 71 14.41 10.13 17.79
N THR A 72 13.76 11.18 18.30
CA THR A 72 14.42 12.33 18.94
C THR A 72 14.37 12.22 20.46
N GLY A 73 15.03 13.14 21.17
CA GLY A 73 14.91 13.24 22.64
C GLY A 73 15.55 12.09 23.44
N ARG A 74 16.50 11.35 22.84
CA ARG A 74 17.16 10.20 23.48
C ARG A 74 18.39 10.62 24.30
N ALA A 75 18.75 9.81 25.29
CA ALA A 75 19.95 10.00 26.13
C ALA A 75 20.03 11.41 26.76
N GLU A 76 18.92 11.87 27.36
CA GLU A 76 18.79 13.17 28.03
C GLU A 76 19.00 14.40 27.12
N LYS A 77 19.06 14.21 25.81
CA LYS A 77 19.11 15.31 24.85
C LYS A 77 17.72 15.89 24.63
N ILE A 78 17.67 17.21 24.41
CA ILE A 78 16.45 17.90 24.00
C ILE A 78 16.16 17.55 22.54
N GLY A 79 14.89 17.29 22.24
CA GLY A 79 14.42 16.94 20.92
C GLY A 79 13.08 17.61 20.61
N GLU A 80 12.88 18.02 19.37
CA GLU A 80 11.65 18.66 18.91
C GLU A 80 10.96 17.81 17.85
N SER A 81 9.63 17.89 17.80
CA SER A 81 8.85 17.30 16.72
C SER A 81 7.87 18.31 16.14
N ILE A 82 7.82 18.33 14.82
CA ILE A 82 6.92 19.17 14.03
C ILE A 82 5.99 18.25 13.26
N LEU A 83 4.69 18.48 13.36
CA LEU A 83 3.66 17.76 12.63
C LEU A 83 3.02 18.71 11.63
N PHE A 84 3.09 18.36 10.35
CA PHE A 84 2.24 18.93 9.33
C PHE A 84 0.97 18.08 9.20
N TYR A 85 -0.16 18.75 9.02
CA TYR A 85 -1.44 18.11 8.75
C TYR A 85 -2.26 18.97 7.78
N THR A 86 -3.20 18.33 7.10
CA THR A 86 -4.20 19.01 6.27
C THR A 86 -5.59 18.90 6.91
N GLU A 87 -6.56 19.67 6.42
CA GLU A 87 -7.96 19.57 6.88
C GLU A 87 -8.51 18.14 6.79
N ALA A 88 -8.14 17.39 5.76
CA ALA A 88 -8.56 15.99 5.59
C ALA A 88 -7.94 15.02 6.61
N GLU A 89 -6.86 15.43 7.28
CA GLU A 89 -6.13 14.63 8.25
C GLU A 89 -6.41 15.04 9.71
N GLU A 90 -7.29 16.03 9.92
CA GLU A 90 -7.59 16.58 11.26
C GLU A 90 -8.06 15.50 12.24
N GLU A 91 -8.89 14.55 11.78
CA GLU A 91 -9.34 13.42 12.60
C GLU A 91 -8.16 12.55 13.09
N TRP A 92 -7.12 12.39 12.26
CA TRP A 92 -5.94 11.62 12.63
C TRP A 92 -5.06 12.38 13.62
N LYS A 93 -4.95 13.71 13.46
CA LYS A 93 -4.29 14.60 14.43
C LYS A 93 -4.99 14.53 15.80
N GLN A 94 -6.32 14.63 15.83
CA GLN A 94 -7.09 14.50 17.07
C GLN A 94 -6.92 13.13 17.74
N ALA A 95 -6.83 12.05 16.95
CA ALA A 95 -6.56 10.72 17.48
C ALA A 95 -5.17 10.62 18.13
N ILE A 96 -4.16 11.29 17.57
CA ILE A 96 -2.81 11.39 18.14
C ILE A 96 -2.86 12.15 19.48
N GLU A 97 -3.47 13.33 19.49
CA GLU A 97 -3.58 14.17 20.70
C GLU A 97 -4.29 13.43 21.84
N LYS A 98 -5.36 12.69 21.49
CA LYS A 98 -6.10 11.86 22.44
C LYS A 98 -5.25 10.72 23.01
N LEU A 99 -4.44 10.04 22.18
CA LEU A 99 -3.56 8.97 22.64
C LEU A 99 -2.45 9.51 23.55
N MET A 100 -1.93 10.70 23.24
CA MET A 100 -0.88 11.35 24.01
C MET A 100 -1.38 12.06 25.27
N GLU A 101 -2.70 12.26 25.39
CA GLU A 101 -3.31 13.14 26.39
C GLU A 101 -2.69 14.55 26.38
N TYR A 102 -2.30 15.01 25.18
CA TYR A 102 -1.60 16.27 24.96
C TYR A 102 -2.09 16.94 23.68
N THR A 103 -2.52 18.19 23.80
CA THR A 103 -2.89 19.02 22.65
C THR A 103 -1.63 19.60 22.01
N ILE A 104 -1.43 19.30 20.74
CA ILE A 104 -0.29 19.80 19.96
C ILE A 104 -0.55 21.28 19.66
N PRO A 105 0.33 22.20 20.09
CA PRO A 105 0.16 23.62 19.83
C PRO A 105 0.30 23.91 18.34
N GLU A 106 -0.66 24.67 17.79
CA GLU A 106 -0.64 25.10 16.40
C GLU A 106 0.19 26.36 16.27
N LEU A 107 1.14 26.34 15.34
CA LEU A 107 2.00 27.48 15.01
C LEU A 107 1.55 28.08 13.66
N PRO A 108 1.58 29.40 13.49
CA PRO A 108 1.26 30.03 12.22
C PRO A 108 2.29 29.57 11.16
N PHE A 109 1.81 29.35 9.94
CA PHE A 109 2.68 29.02 8.83
C PHE A 109 3.60 30.21 8.50
N PRO A 110 4.91 30.01 8.25
CA PRO A 110 5.83 31.11 7.99
C PRO A 110 5.46 31.93 6.74
N GLU A 111 5.43 33.26 6.86
CA GLU A 111 5.08 34.17 5.76
C GLU A 111 6.10 34.15 4.60
N GLU A 112 7.34 33.75 4.90
CA GLU A 112 8.44 33.69 3.94
C GLU A 112 8.24 32.58 2.89
N VAL A 113 7.45 31.56 3.21
CA VAL A 113 7.22 30.40 2.35
C VAL A 113 6.13 30.71 1.34
N LYS A 114 6.52 30.87 0.07
CA LYS A 114 5.58 31.11 -1.03
C LYS A 114 4.76 29.84 -1.31
N ILE A 115 3.44 29.94 -1.14
CA ILE A 115 2.51 28.87 -1.51
C ILE A 115 2.47 28.75 -3.04
N SER A 116 2.95 27.61 -3.55
CA SER A 116 2.81 27.28 -4.97
C SER A 116 1.37 26.88 -5.26
N LYS A 117 0.79 27.42 -6.35
CA LYS A 117 -0.52 26.99 -6.88
C LYS A 117 -0.41 25.85 -7.90
N GLN A 118 0.81 25.38 -8.17
CA GLN A 118 1.04 24.29 -9.11
C GLN A 118 0.69 22.96 -8.43
N LEU A 119 -0.39 22.34 -8.87
CA LEU A 119 -0.75 20.97 -8.47
C LEU A 119 0.34 20.00 -8.94
N THR A 120 0.76 19.11 -8.04
CA THR A 120 1.65 18.01 -8.41
C THR A 120 0.97 17.09 -9.43
N LEU A 121 1.75 16.30 -10.17
CA LEU A 121 1.22 15.36 -11.18
C LEU A 121 0.18 14.38 -10.62
N GLU A 122 0.25 14.10 -9.32
CA GLU A 122 -0.64 13.18 -8.62
C GLU A 122 -1.96 13.84 -8.19
N GLU A 123 -1.92 15.14 -7.88
CA GLU A 123 -3.10 15.93 -7.50
C GLU A 123 -3.87 16.47 -8.71
N GLN A 124 -3.27 16.47 -9.90
CA GLN A 124 -3.95 16.88 -11.11
C GLN A 124 -5.16 15.96 -11.38
N PRO A 125 -6.36 16.53 -11.65
CA PRO A 125 -7.55 15.73 -11.90
C PRO A 125 -7.31 14.83 -13.12
N ARG A 126 -7.23 13.52 -12.89
CA ARG A 126 -7.18 12.55 -13.98
C ARG A 126 -8.48 12.67 -14.76
N ILE A 127 -8.39 13.13 -16.00
CA ILE A 127 -9.52 13.14 -16.93
C ILE A 127 -9.85 11.68 -17.23
N ILE A 128 -10.83 11.12 -16.52
CA ILE A 128 -11.39 9.80 -16.84
C ILE A 128 -12.32 10.01 -18.03
N GLU A 129 -11.77 9.93 -19.24
CA GLU A 129 -12.59 9.88 -20.44
C GLU A 129 -13.45 8.61 -20.39
N LYS A 130 -14.77 8.79 -20.25
CA LYS A 130 -15.71 7.68 -20.42
C LYS A 130 -15.58 7.21 -21.85
N ASN A 131 -14.98 6.03 -22.03
CA ASN A 131 -14.79 5.43 -23.34
C ASN A 131 -16.14 5.39 -24.09
N PRO A 132 -16.33 6.18 -25.17
CA PRO A 132 -17.62 6.28 -25.86
C PRO A 132 -18.02 4.96 -26.52
N HIS A 133 -17.05 4.05 -26.69
CA HIS A 133 -17.26 2.69 -27.18
C HIS A 133 -17.60 1.67 -26.10
N LYS A 134 -17.83 2.09 -24.85
CA LYS A 134 -18.39 1.19 -23.83
C LYS A 134 -19.81 0.86 -24.26
N LYS A 135 -19.97 -0.24 -25.02
CA LYS A 135 -21.26 -0.78 -25.44
C LYS A 135 -22.18 -0.79 -24.23
N THR A 136 -23.16 0.10 -24.21
CA THR A 136 -24.30 -0.01 -23.31
C THR A 136 -24.79 -1.44 -23.46
N GLN A 137 -24.85 -2.20 -22.37
CA GLN A 137 -25.55 -3.47 -22.40
C GLN A 137 -26.97 -3.12 -22.83
N ARG A 138 -27.29 -3.33 -24.10
CA ARG A 138 -28.68 -3.27 -24.57
C ARG A 138 -29.38 -4.31 -23.72
N GLU A 139 -30.39 -3.89 -22.96
CA GLU A 139 -31.33 -4.84 -22.36
C GLU A 139 -31.93 -5.62 -23.53
N ALA A 140 -31.38 -6.82 -23.75
CA ALA A 140 -31.91 -7.72 -24.74
C ALA A 140 -33.29 -8.13 -24.22
N GLY A 141 -34.34 -7.57 -24.82
CA GLY A 141 -35.70 -8.05 -24.60
C GLY A 141 -35.77 -9.57 -24.80
N PRO A 142 -36.79 -10.24 -24.24
CA PRO A 142 -36.94 -11.69 -24.36
C PRO A 142 -36.85 -12.07 -25.84
N GLY A 143 -35.86 -12.90 -26.18
CA GLY A 143 -35.56 -13.25 -27.56
C GLY A 143 -36.81 -13.79 -28.26
N PHE A 144 -37.16 -13.20 -29.39
CA PHE A 144 -38.38 -13.52 -30.17
C PHE A 144 -38.40 -14.94 -30.77
N HIS A 145 -37.36 -15.74 -30.51
CA HIS A 145 -37.25 -17.12 -30.95
C HIS A 145 -37.10 -18.09 -29.78
N GLU A 146 -37.94 -19.12 -29.78
CA GLU A 146 -37.82 -20.22 -28.85
C GLU A 146 -36.49 -20.96 -29.07
N LYS A 147 -35.74 -21.18 -27.99
CA LYS A 147 -34.43 -21.86 -28.08
C LYS A 147 -34.63 -23.29 -28.58
N LYS A 148 -33.85 -23.69 -29.60
CA LYS A 148 -33.75 -25.09 -30.06
C LYS A 148 -33.49 -26.02 -28.87
N ASP A 149 -34.10 -27.21 -28.87
CA ASP A 149 -34.08 -28.14 -27.73
C ASP A 149 -32.68 -28.54 -27.24
N SER A 150 -31.67 -28.49 -28.11
CA SER A 150 -30.27 -28.72 -27.75
C SER A 150 -29.72 -27.72 -26.72
N ASN A 151 -30.30 -26.52 -26.66
CA ASN A 151 -29.95 -25.42 -25.76
C ASN A 151 -30.93 -25.23 -24.58
N LYS A 152 -31.99 -26.04 -24.46
CA LYS A 152 -32.93 -26.04 -23.30
C LYS A 152 -32.39 -26.83 -22.09
N LYS A 153 -31.08 -26.83 -21.84
CA LYS A 153 -30.53 -27.52 -20.66
C LYS A 153 -30.67 -26.62 -19.44
N THR A 154 -31.62 -26.95 -18.57
CA THR A 154 -31.99 -26.19 -17.34
C THR A 154 -30.91 -26.21 -16.26
N THR A 155 -29.95 -27.12 -16.33
CA THR A 155 -28.87 -27.23 -15.35
C THR A 155 -27.51 -27.14 -16.02
N ASN A 156 -26.81 -26.04 -15.74
CA ASN A 156 -25.41 -25.85 -16.13
C ASN A 156 -24.52 -26.70 -15.21
N LEU A 157 -24.49 -28.01 -15.46
CA LEU A 157 -23.51 -28.89 -14.81
C LEU A 157 -22.13 -28.45 -15.31
N GLY A 158 -21.39 -27.68 -14.50
CA GLY A 158 -20.07 -27.16 -14.83
C GLY A 158 -19.12 -28.25 -15.34
N GLY A 159 -18.07 -27.86 -16.07
CA GLY A 159 -17.14 -28.81 -16.72
C GLY A 159 -16.64 -29.92 -15.79
N GLY A 160 -16.41 -29.60 -14.51
CA GLY A 160 -16.01 -30.58 -13.49
C GLY A 160 -17.07 -31.64 -13.17
N GLN A 161 -18.36 -31.30 -13.09
CA GLN A 161 -19.43 -32.26 -12.82
C GLN A 161 -19.70 -33.17 -14.02
N LYS A 162 -19.67 -32.62 -15.24
CA LYS A 162 -19.73 -33.42 -16.49
C LYS A 162 -18.61 -34.46 -16.54
N LEU A 163 -17.41 -34.09 -16.12
CA LEU A 163 -16.26 -34.99 -16.08
C LEU A 163 -16.46 -36.12 -15.04
N LYS A 164 -17.02 -35.81 -13.86
CA LYS A 164 -17.33 -36.81 -12.82
C LYS A 164 -18.38 -37.81 -13.30
N ILE A 165 -19.47 -37.34 -13.92
CA ILE A 165 -20.54 -38.21 -14.45
C ILE A 165 -20.00 -39.11 -15.58
N LYS A 166 -19.21 -38.56 -16.51
CA LYS A 166 -18.56 -39.37 -17.57
C LYS A 166 -17.63 -40.44 -17.00
N LYS A 167 -16.84 -40.11 -15.97
CA LYS A 167 -15.96 -41.08 -15.30
C LYS A 167 -16.75 -42.16 -14.56
N ALA A 168 -17.83 -41.80 -13.88
CA ALA A 168 -18.71 -42.75 -13.20
C ALA A 168 -19.43 -43.70 -14.17
N LYS A 169 -19.82 -43.21 -15.37
CA LYS A 169 -20.37 -44.08 -16.43
C LYS A 169 -19.32 -45.00 -17.06
N LYS A 170 -18.09 -44.49 -17.28
CA LYS A 170 -17.01 -45.27 -17.91
C LYS A 170 -16.42 -46.33 -16.99
N TYR A 171 -16.39 -46.07 -15.68
CA TYR A 171 -15.78 -46.94 -14.69
C TYR A 171 -16.81 -47.34 -13.63
N LYS A 172 -17.13 -48.64 -13.53
CA LYS A 172 -18.10 -49.16 -12.54
C LYS A 172 -17.73 -48.85 -11.07
N LYS A 173 -16.47 -48.52 -10.78
CA LYS A 173 -15.98 -48.11 -9.45
C LYS A 173 -15.23 -46.77 -9.54
N PRO A 174 -15.35 -45.87 -8.56
CA PRO A 174 -14.63 -44.60 -8.55
C PRO A 174 -13.12 -44.85 -8.48
N ILE A 175 -12.37 -44.35 -9.46
CA ILE A 175 -10.91 -44.46 -9.49
C ILE A 175 -10.33 -43.44 -8.50
N THR A 176 -9.81 -43.93 -7.39
CA THR A 176 -9.01 -43.14 -6.44
C THR A 176 -7.63 -42.83 -6.99
N ARG A 177 -6.95 -41.81 -6.46
CA ARG A 177 -5.64 -41.37 -6.97
C ARG A 177 -4.59 -42.49 -6.94
N GLY A 178 -4.61 -43.35 -5.91
CA GLY A 178 -3.72 -44.52 -5.80
C GLY A 178 -4.01 -45.67 -6.77
N SER A 179 -5.27 -45.83 -7.22
CA SER A 179 -5.60 -46.89 -8.20
C SER A 179 -5.20 -46.54 -9.64
N LYS A 180 -4.89 -45.27 -9.92
CA LYS A 180 -4.29 -44.84 -11.20
C LYS A 180 -2.84 -45.28 -11.36
N GLU A 181 -2.02 -45.16 -10.32
CA GLU A 181 -0.60 -45.53 -10.37
C GLU A 181 -0.41 -47.05 -10.51
N MET A 182 -1.22 -47.84 -9.80
CA MET A 182 -1.16 -49.31 -9.90
C MET A 182 -1.50 -49.82 -11.31
N ASN A 183 -2.47 -49.20 -11.99
CA ASN A 183 -2.81 -49.57 -13.37
C ASN A 183 -1.79 -49.10 -14.40
N MET A 184 -1.01 -48.05 -14.13
CA MET A 184 0.12 -47.68 -15.00
C MET A 184 1.31 -48.63 -14.83
N LYS A 185 1.59 -49.11 -13.61
CA LYS A 185 2.63 -50.13 -13.38
C LYS A 185 2.32 -51.48 -14.03
N LYS A 186 1.06 -51.90 -14.11
CA LYS A 186 0.64 -53.14 -14.81
C LYS A 186 0.72 -53.09 -16.34
N ARG A 187 0.96 -51.91 -16.93
CA ARG A 187 1.06 -51.71 -18.39
C ARG A 187 2.51 -51.56 -18.88
N LYS A 188 3.49 -51.65 -17.97
CA LYS A 188 4.89 -51.93 -18.28
C LYS A 188 5.12 -53.42 -18.07
#